data_AF-A0A3M1UQM0-F1
#
_entry.id   AF-A0A3M1UQM0-F1
#
_cell.length_a   1.000
_cell.length_b   1.000
_cell.length_c   1.000
_cell.angle_alpha   90.00
_cell.angle_beta   90.00
_cell.angle_gamma   90.00
#
_symmetry.space_group_name_H-M   'P 1'
#
loop_
_entity.id
_entity.type
_entity.pdbx_description
1 polymer ?
#
loop_
_entity_poly.entity_id
_entity_poly.type
_entity_poly.pdbx_seq_one_letter_code
_entity_poly.pdbx_strand_id
1 'polypeptide(L)'
;MCRLLGVSTSGFYAWLRRPESARARRDAELAERIEAIHVRSRGTYGVPRIHAELRAEAERAIFEFIEGWYNPHRRHSALGHLSPISLERQHAQQKGGAQPPNVKLSTEAG
;
A
#
# COMPACT_ATOMS: atom_id res chain seq x y z
N MET A 1 47.79 -12.69 -0.55
CA MET A 1 46.34 -12.92 -0.46
C MET A 1 45.71 -13.33 -1.79
N CYS A 2 45.68 -12.49 -2.84
CA CYS A 2 45.03 -12.83 -4.14
C CYS A 2 45.57 -14.10 -4.82
N ARG A 3 46.91 -14.29 -4.84
CA ARG A 3 47.57 -15.51 -5.34
C ARG A 3 47.21 -16.80 -4.58
N LEU A 4 46.86 -16.67 -3.30
CA LEU A 4 46.52 -17.81 -2.43
C LEU A 4 45.07 -18.26 -2.63
N LEU A 5 44.18 -17.32 -2.97
CA LEU A 5 42.75 -17.55 -3.20
C LEU A 5 42.39 -17.80 -4.67
N GLY A 6 43.37 -17.78 -5.59
CA GLY A 6 43.16 -17.99 -7.02
C GLY A 6 42.38 -16.87 -7.73
N VAL A 7 42.25 -15.68 -7.12
CA VAL A 7 41.55 -14.53 -7.73
C VAL A 7 42.52 -13.52 -8.31
N SER A 8 42.13 -12.85 -9.40
CA SER A 8 42.92 -11.74 -9.94
C SER A 8 42.92 -10.57 -8.96
N THR A 9 44.04 -9.84 -8.91
CA THR A 9 44.17 -8.62 -8.10
C THR A 9 43.10 -7.59 -8.47
N SER A 10 42.79 -7.45 -9.77
CA SER A 10 41.73 -6.57 -10.26
C SER A 10 40.33 -7.03 -9.83
N GLY A 11 40.06 -8.34 -9.82
CA GLY A 11 38.80 -8.91 -9.32
C GLY A 11 38.62 -8.73 -7.82
N PHE A 12 39.69 -8.89 -7.04
CA PHE A 12 39.69 -8.63 -5.59
C PHE A 12 39.33 -7.17 -5.28
N TYR A 13 40.00 -6.21 -5.93
CA TYR A 13 39.69 -4.78 -5.73
C TYR A 13 38.37 -4.35 -6.35
N ALA A 14 37.87 -5.04 -7.38
CA ALA A 14 36.52 -4.81 -7.90
C ALA A 14 35.47 -5.26 -6.89
N TRP A 15 35.59 -6.44 -6.30
CA TRP A 15 34.71 -6.94 -5.25
C TRP A 15 34.73 -6.05 -4.00
N LEU A 16 35.91 -5.65 -3.54
CA LEU A 16 36.08 -4.80 -2.35
C LEU A 16 35.40 -3.42 -2.49
N ARG A 17 35.32 -2.91 -3.71
CA ARG A 17 34.69 -1.61 -4.03
C ARG A 17 33.24 -1.72 -4.49
N ARG A 18 32.65 -2.93 -4.51
CA ARG A 18 31.24 -3.08 -4.94
C ARG A 18 30.34 -2.37 -3.94
N PRO A 19 29.53 -1.39 -4.37
CA PRO A 19 28.50 -0.83 -3.52
C PRO A 19 27.46 -1.90 -3.21
N GLU A 20 26.72 -1.71 -2.12
CA GLU A 20 25.64 -2.61 -1.74
C GLU A 20 24.63 -2.76 -2.88
N SER A 21 24.23 -4.01 -3.12
CA SER A 21 23.20 -4.29 -4.10
C SER A 21 21.85 -3.74 -3.64
N ALA A 22 20.95 -3.43 -4.58
CA ALA A 22 19.58 -3.03 -4.26
C ALA A 22 18.81 -4.07 -3.43
N ARG A 23 19.18 -5.36 -3.51
CA ARG A 23 18.65 -6.40 -2.63
C ARG A 23 19.15 -6.22 -1.20
N ALA A 24 20.47 -6.11 -1.01
CA ALA A 24 21.07 -5.94 0.31
C ALA A 24 20.52 -4.72 1.05
N ARG A 25 20.33 -3.60 0.34
CA ARG A 25 19.68 -2.41 0.91
C ARG A 25 18.24 -2.69 1.38
N ARG A 26 17.44 -3.37 0.57
CA ARG A 26 16.06 -3.74 0.94
C ARG A 26 16.02 -4.72 2.11
N ASP A 27 16.98 -5.65 2.18
CA ASP A 27 17.11 -6.58 3.29
C ASP A 27 17.48 -5.83 4.59
N ALA A 28 18.34 -4.82 4.52
CA ALA A 28 18.66 -3.94 5.65
C ALA A 28 17.44 -3.13 6.12
N GLU A 29 16.71 -2.51 5.18
CA GLU A 29 15.44 -1.81 5.49
C GLU A 29 14.38 -2.74 6.10
N LEU A 30 14.36 -4.02 5.70
CA LEU A 30 13.47 -5.01 6.30
C LEU A 30 13.94 -5.41 7.71
N ALA A 31 15.26 -5.55 7.91
CA ALA A 31 15.84 -5.85 9.21
C ALA A 31 15.54 -4.76 10.24
N GLU A 32 15.66 -3.48 9.85
CA GLU A 32 15.28 -2.35 10.71
C GLU A 32 13.81 -2.41 11.15
N ARG A 33 12.90 -2.79 10.25
CA ARG A 33 11.48 -2.96 10.59
C ARG A 33 11.25 -4.14 11.53
N ILE A 34 11.90 -5.26 11.29
CA ILE A 34 11.85 -6.43 12.17
C ILE A 34 12.31 -6.06 13.58
N GLU A 35 13.45 -5.36 13.68
CA GLU A 35 14.00 -4.91 14.96
C GLU A 35 13.04 -3.94 15.67
N ALA A 36 12.47 -2.97 14.94
CA ALA A 36 11.50 -2.03 15.51
C ALA A 36 10.28 -2.74 16.10
N ILE A 37 9.72 -3.75 15.40
CA ILE A 37 8.59 -4.55 15.92
C ILE A 37 9.03 -5.33 17.16
N HIS A 38 10.20 -5.96 17.11
CA HIS A 38 10.71 -6.75 18.22
C HIS A 38 10.93 -5.89 19.47
N VAL A 39 11.58 -4.73 19.33
CA VAL A 39 11.82 -3.75 20.39
C VAL A 39 10.50 -3.21 20.95
N ARG A 40 9.55 -2.83 20.08
CA ARG A 40 8.21 -2.35 20.49
C ARG A 40 7.46 -3.40 21.30
N SER A 41 7.61 -4.68 20.96
CA SER A 41 7.06 -5.82 21.71
C SER A 41 7.85 -6.16 22.99
N ARG A 42 8.92 -5.43 23.30
CA ARG A 42 9.87 -5.70 24.41
C ARG A 42 10.47 -7.11 24.34
N GLY A 43 10.75 -7.59 23.14
CA GLY A 43 11.31 -8.91 22.90
C GLY A 43 10.34 -10.08 23.07
N THR A 44 9.06 -9.83 23.35
CA THR A 44 8.07 -10.90 23.57
C THR A 44 7.60 -11.56 22.27
N TYR A 45 7.72 -10.86 21.13
CA TYR A 45 7.28 -11.40 19.84
C TYR A 45 8.41 -12.15 19.16
N GLY A 46 8.15 -13.43 18.86
CA GLY A 46 8.96 -14.25 17.96
C GLY A 46 8.52 -14.14 16.50
N VAL A 47 9.15 -14.94 15.62
CA VAL A 47 8.98 -14.90 14.15
C VAL A 47 7.51 -14.86 13.70
N PRO A 48 6.59 -15.71 14.19
CA PRO A 48 5.21 -15.72 13.68
C PRO A 48 4.48 -14.40 13.92
N ARG A 49 4.68 -13.78 15.09
CA ARG A 49 4.01 -12.51 15.44
C ARG A 49 4.65 -11.32 14.72
N ILE A 50 5.97 -11.30 14.59
CA ILE A 50 6.66 -10.27 13.80
C ILE A 50 6.22 -10.35 12.32
N HIS A 51 6.13 -11.55 11.76
CA HIS A 51 5.66 -11.73 10.39
C HIS A 51 4.21 -11.26 10.20
N ALA A 52 3.33 -11.55 11.17
CA ALA A 52 1.95 -11.06 11.15
C ALA A 52 1.87 -9.52 11.19
N GLU A 53 2.68 -8.86 12.03
CA GLU A 53 2.76 -7.40 12.10
C GLU A 53 3.25 -6.79 10.77
N LEU A 54 4.33 -7.33 10.19
CA LEU A 54 4.83 -6.88 8.88
C LEU A 54 3.78 -7.01 7.77
N ARG A 55 3.02 -8.12 7.78
CA ARG A 55 1.92 -8.33 6.84
C ARG A 55 0.82 -7.28 7.04
N ALA A 56 0.41 -7.03 8.28
CA ALA A 56 -0.61 -6.03 8.59
C ALA A 56 -0.17 -4.60 8.19
N GLU A 57 1.11 -4.26 8.39
CA GLU A 57 1.69 -3.00 7.92
C GLU A 57 1.62 -2.87 6.39
N ALA A 58 1.96 -3.94 5.65
CA ALA A 58 1.88 -3.95 4.20
C ALA A 58 0.42 -3.84 3.70
N GLU A 59 -0.51 -4.57 4.31
CA GLU A 59 -1.94 -4.50 3.98
C GLU A 59 -2.50 -3.08 4.18
N ARG A 60 -2.15 -2.42 5.29
CA ARG A 60 -2.53 -1.02 5.54
C ARG A 60 -1.92 -0.06 4.52
N ALA A 61 -0.63 -0.18 4.22
CA ALA A 61 0.03 0.68 3.23
C ALA A 61 -0.59 0.54 1.84
N ILE A 62 -0.95 -0.68 1.43
CA ILE A 62 -1.64 -0.94 0.16
C ILE A 62 -3.04 -0.31 0.18
N PHE A 63 -3.80 -0.49 1.26
CA PHE A 63 -5.13 0.11 1.39
C PHE A 63 -5.06 1.64 1.31
N GLU A 64 -4.15 2.27 2.06
CA GLU A 64 -3.93 3.72 2.04
C GLU A 64 -3.56 4.22 0.64
N PHE A 65 -2.71 3.48 -0.07
CA PHE A 65 -2.40 3.80 -1.46
C PHE A 65 -3.63 3.69 -2.36
N ILE A 66 -4.37 2.58 -2.28
CA ILE A 66 -5.53 2.29 -3.12
C ILE A 66 -6.63 3.32 -2.87
N GLU A 67 -7.07 3.50 -1.63
CA GLU A 67 -8.21 4.35 -1.31
C GLU A 67 -7.83 5.82 -1.16
N GLY A 68 -6.64 6.11 -0.62
CA GLY A 68 -6.20 7.49 -0.37
C GLY A 68 -5.71 8.20 -1.64
N TRP A 69 -5.11 7.49 -2.58
CA TRP A 69 -4.50 8.11 -3.75
C TRP A 69 -4.93 7.50 -5.09
N TYR A 70 -4.82 6.19 -5.26
CA TYR A 70 -5.01 5.56 -6.56
C TYR A 70 -6.47 5.61 -7.05
N ASN A 71 -7.44 5.12 -6.28
CA ASN A 71 -8.87 5.16 -6.62
C ASN A 71 -9.36 6.60 -6.83
N PRO A 72 -8.99 7.60 -6.00
CA PRO A 72 -9.46 8.97 -6.20
C PRO A 72 -8.85 9.69 -7.41
N HIS A 73 -7.60 9.40 -7.77
CA HIS A 73 -6.88 10.18 -8.78
C HIS A 73 -6.75 9.48 -10.13
N ARG A 74 -6.83 8.15 -10.19
CA ARG A 74 -6.69 7.44 -11.48
C ARG A 74 -7.81 7.86 -12.42
N ARG A 75 -7.46 8.32 -13.62
CA ARG A 75 -8.43 8.61 -14.68
C ARG A 75 -8.67 7.33 -15.47
N HIS A 76 -9.93 6.95 -15.61
CA HIS A 76 -10.30 5.74 -16.34
C HIS A 76 -11.08 6.10 -17.60
N SER A 77 -10.57 5.73 -18.78
CA SER A 77 -11.19 6.10 -20.07
C SER A 77 -12.62 5.58 -20.19
N ALA A 78 -12.89 4.33 -19.77
CA ALA A 78 -14.24 3.76 -19.79
C ALA A 78 -15.24 4.47 -18.83
N LEU A 79 -14.76 5.30 -17.91
CA LEU A 79 -15.59 6.10 -17.00
C LEU A 79 -15.70 7.57 -17.46
N GLY A 80 -15.42 7.86 -18.73
CA GLY A 80 -15.39 9.24 -19.23
C GLY A 80 -14.23 10.06 -18.66
N HIS A 81 -13.10 9.40 -18.38
CA HIS A 81 -11.91 9.99 -17.71
C HIS A 81 -12.15 10.49 -16.29
N LEU A 82 -13.27 10.10 -15.67
CA LEU A 82 -13.50 10.25 -14.25
C LEU A 82 -12.70 9.19 -13.48
N SER A 83 -12.43 9.50 -12.21
CA SER A 83 -11.95 8.50 -11.27
C SER A 83 -13.12 7.71 -10.68
N PRO A 84 -12.91 6.45 -10.27
CA PRO A 84 -13.91 5.63 -9.62
C PRO A 84 -14.68 6.35 -8.50
N ILE A 85 -13.98 7.04 -7.59
CA ILE A 85 -14.63 7.76 -6.49
C ILE A 85 -15.52 8.90 -6.99
N SER A 86 -15.15 9.54 -8.10
CA SER A 86 -15.93 10.65 -8.68
C SER A 86 -17.22 10.12 -9.28
N LEU A 87 -17.17 8.96 -9.94
CA LEU A 87 -18.34 8.27 -10.47
C LEU A 87 -19.30 7.85 -9.35
N GLU A 88 -18.77 7.22 -8.30
CA GLU A 88 -19.58 6.81 -7.14
C GLU A 88 -20.30 8.01 -6.51
N ARG A 89 -19.59 9.14 -6.35
CA ARG A 89 -20.18 10.40 -5.85
C ARG A 89 -21.28 10.94 -6.76
N GLN A 90 -21.09 10.91 -8.08
CA GLN A 90 -22.12 11.32 -9.04
C GLN A 90 -23.36 10.42 -8.97
N HIS A 91 -23.18 9.09 -8.89
CA HIS A 91 -24.28 8.15 -8.76
C HIS A 91 -25.03 8.31 -7.42
N ALA A 92 -24.31 8.59 -6.32
CA ALA A 92 -24.93 8.85 -5.01
C ALA A 92 -25.76 10.14 -5.02
N GLN A 93 -25.28 11.20 -5.67
CA GLN A 93 -26.02 12.46 -5.84
C GLN A 93 -27.29 12.28 -6.67
N GLN A 94 -27.23 11.49 -7.74
CA GLN A 94 -28.40 11.17 -8.57
C GLN A 94 -29.46 10.38 -7.80
N LYS A 95 -29.06 9.47 -6.90
CA LYS A 95 -29.98 8.72 -6.04
C LYS A 95 -30.59 9.56 -4.92
N GLY A 96 -29.87 10.57 -4.40
CA GLY A 96 -30.35 11.47 -3.35
C GLY A 96 -31.32 12.56 -3.81
N GLY A 97 -31.46 12.80 -5.13
CA GLY A 97 -32.37 13.79 -5.71
C GLY A 97 -33.80 13.29 -5.99
N ALA A 98 -34.10 12.01 -5.73
CA ALA A 98 -35.44 11.47 -5.90
C ALA A 98 -36.33 11.85 -4.70
N GLN A 99 -36.89 13.07 -4.71
CA GLN A 99 -38.04 13.42 -3.89
C GLN A 99 -39.18 12.43 -4.22
N PRO A 100 -39.74 11.67 -3.26
CA PRO A 100 -40.90 10.83 -3.54
C PRO A 100 -42.04 11.72 -4.05
N PRO A 101 -42.84 11.26 -5.03
CA PRO A 101 -43.93 12.06 -5.57
C PRO A 101 -44.86 12.47 -4.42
N ASN A 102 -45.13 13.77 -4.33
CA ASN A 102 -46.03 14.35 -3.34
C ASN A 102 -47.44 13.83 -3.61
N VAL A 103 -47.83 12.74 -2.95
CA VAL A 103 -49.19 12.20 -2.98
C VAL A 103 -50.06 13.16 -2.16
N LYS A 104 -50.70 14.10 -2.83
CA LYS A 104 -51.77 14.91 -2.23
C LYS A 104 -52.91 13.96 -1.85
N LEU A 105 -53.04 13.66 -0.56
CA LEU A 105 -54.19 12.95 -0.01
C LEU A 105 -55.40 13.89 -0.12
N SER A 106 -56.07 13.83 -1.27
CA SER A 106 -57.33 14.52 -1.53
C SER A 106 -58.43 13.57 -1.07
N THR A 107 -58.73 13.54 0.22
CA THR A 107 -59.93 12.88 0.72
C THR A 107 -61.01 13.95 0.86
N GLU A 108 -61.80 14.10 -0.20
CA GLU A 108 -63.12 14.70 -0.13
C GLU A 108 -64.00 13.75 0.70
N ALA A 109 -64.49 14.24 1.85
CA ALA A 109 -65.55 13.60 2.61
C ALA A 109 -66.85 14.32 2.27
N GLY A 110 -67.70 13.64 1.51
CA GLY A 110 -69.13 13.91 1.38
C GLY A 110 -69.92 12.85 2.14
#